data_AF-A0A347U7B8-F1
#
_entry.id   AF-A0A347U7B8-F1
#
_cell.length_a   1.000
_cell.length_b   1.000
_cell.length_c   1.000
_cell.angle_alpha   90.00
_cell.angle_beta   90.00
_cell.angle_gamma   90.00
#
_symmetry.space_group_name_H-M   'P 1'
#
loop_
_entity.id
_entity.type
_entity.pdbx_description
1 polymer ?
#
loop_
_entity_poly.entity_id
_entity_poly.type
_entity_poly.pdbx_seq_one_letter_code
_entity_poly.pdbx_strand_id
1 'polypeptide(L)'
;MVTPAIGTQELYKQLQILLKSDIPVFIHGSPGIGKSYIVNDIAKKNDLELIDVRLSQLDAVDLRGIPAILDNQTVWMSPIFLPKDENSSGILFLDELNSASLSVQAAIYQLVLDRKIGEYSLPKNWKIVCAGNKINDKGIVFKLPSPLVNRMVHLLLEAKYDDFKNWAILNGIHSYILGFLGFRPDLLSSEVPNSTEINPAFCTPRAWSMLSTILKNESDVSVISPIIYGTVGYAAAIEFISFIKVYETLPNIDEILEGTCEVVPNEPSALYALCSAVIEKYKDCNQAVNIFAYSKKLPVEFAVMLIKDLIVKDEEITTLGEFDEWIEKYADYII
;
A
#
# COMPACT_ATOMS: atom_id res chain seq x y z
N MET A 1 1.84 13.87 23.09
CA MET A 1 2.60 12.81 22.41
C MET A 1 1.71 12.24 21.32
N VAL A 2 2.21 12.22 20.08
CA VAL A 2 1.50 11.64 18.93
C VAL A 2 1.93 10.18 18.82
N THR A 3 0.98 9.25 18.65
CA THR A 3 1.29 7.84 18.38
C THR A 3 2.18 7.76 17.14
N PRO A 4 3.32 7.04 17.16
CA PRO A 4 4.19 6.94 16.00
C PRO A 4 3.46 6.28 14.84
N ALA A 5 3.56 6.89 13.66
CA ALA A 5 3.03 6.30 12.43
C ALA A 5 4.00 5.24 11.88
N ILE A 6 3.43 4.15 11.38
CA ILE A 6 4.16 3.04 10.78
C ILE A 6 3.88 2.97 9.27
N GLY A 7 4.82 2.38 8.54
CA GLY A 7 4.64 2.06 7.12
C GLY A 7 3.94 0.70 6.92
N THR A 8 3.73 0.29 5.68
CA THR A 8 3.06 -0.98 5.36
C THR A 8 3.91 -2.21 5.71
N GLN A 9 5.25 -2.14 5.61
CA GLN A 9 6.12 -3.26 6.00
C GLN A 9 6.05 -3.53 7.50
N GLU A 10 6.07 -2.48 8.30
CA GLU A 10 5.97 -2.61 9.74
C GLU A 10 4.55 -3.02 10.14
N LEU A 11 3.51 -2.47 9.51
CA LEU A 11 2.13 -2.93 9.72
C LEU A 11 2.00 -4.44 9.45
N TYR A 12 2.64 -4.95 8.40
CA TYR A 12 2.64 -6.37 8.09
C TYR A 12 3.17 -7.22 9.26
N LYS A 13 4.32 -6.84 9.83
CA LYS A 13 4.92 -7.51 11.00
C LYS A 13 4.02 -7.43 12.24
N GLN A 14 3.45 -6.24 12.50
CA GLN A 14 2.58 -6.03 13.65
C GLN A 14 1.29 -6.85 13.56
N LEU A 15 0.66 -6.90 12.39
CA LEU A 15 -0.53 -7.72 12.17
C LEU A 15 -0.23 -9.22 12.31
N GLN A 16 0.91 -9.71 11.82
CA GLN A 16 1.34 -11.11 12.03
C GLN A 16 1.44 -11.49 13.52
N ILE A 17 1.90 -10.58 14.36
CA ILE A 17 1.93 -10.77 15.82
C ILE A 17 0.51 -10.74 16.39
N LEU A 18 -0.29 -9.75 15.99
CA LEU A 18 -1.63 -9.53 16.54
C LEU A 18 -2.62 -10.63 16.12
N LEU A 19 -2.49 -11.22 14.93
CA LEU A 19 -3.32 -12.35 14.49
C LEU A 19 -3.09 -13.61 15.34
N LYS A 20 -1.92 -13.76 15.97
CA LYS A 20 -1.68 -14.84 16.94
C LYS A 20 -2.31 -14.55 18.30
N SER A 21 -2.74 -13.31 18.54
CA SER A 21 -3.55 -12.94 19.70
C SER A 21 -5.04 -12.95 19.34
N ASP A 22 -5.92 -13.03 20.34
CA ASP A 22 -7.37 -12.84 20.16
C ASP A 22 -7.78 -11.37 20.38
N ILE A 23 -6.85 -10.44 20.15
CA ILE A 23 -7.04 -9.01 20.39
C ILE A 23 -7.41 -8.32 19.06
N PRO A 24 -8.56 -7.64 18.97
CA PRO A 24 -8.93 -6.88 17.78
C PRO A 24 -7.99 -5.71 17.52
N VAL A 25 -7.78 -5.41 16.24
CA VAL A 25 -6.90 -4.32 15.78
C VAL A 25 -7.72 -3.27 15.06
N PHE A 26 -7.40 -2.00 15.25
CA PHE A 26 -7.91 -0.90 14.45
C PHE A 26 -6.77 -0.20 13.72
N ILE A 27 -6.79 -0.22 12.39
CA ILE A 27 -5.84 0.45 11.51
C ILE A 27 -6.40 1.83 11.12
N HIS A 28 -5.81 2.88 11.66
CA HIS A 28 -6.09 4.26 11.28
C HIS A 28 -5.22 4.63 10.08
N GLY A 29 -5.78 5.25 9.06
CA GLY A 29 -4.98 5.87 8.02
C GLY A 29 -5.81 6.38 6.87
N SER A 30 -5.26 7.30 6.09
CA SER A 30 -5.93 7.96 4.98
C SER A 30 -6.38 6.95 3.89
N PRO A 31 -7.36 7.31 3.05
CA PRO A 31 -7.79 6.45 1.95
C PRO A 31 -6.65 6.19 0.96
N GLY A 32 -6.66 5.03 0.31
CA GLY A 32 -5.70 4.72 -0.76
C GLY A 32 -4.26 4.36 -0.34
N ILE A 33 -3.95 4.30 0.96
CA ILE A 33 -2.59 3.98 1.46
C ILE A 33 -2.28 2.48 1.59
N GLY A 34 -3.24 1.59 1.27
CA GLY A 34 -3.00 0.13 1.23
C GLY A 34 -3.52 -0.70 2.41
N LYS A 35 -4.36 -0.17 3.30
CA LYS A 35 -4.95 -0.92 4.46
C LYS A 35 -5.53 -2.28 4.05
N SER A 36 -6.54 -2.27 3.17
CA SER A 36 -7.24 -3.48 2.73
C SER A 36 -6.31 -4.41 1.92
N TYR A 37 -5.33 -3.86 1.19
CA TYR A 37 -4.34 -4.65 0.45
C TYR A 37 -3.48 -5.50 1.40
N ILE A 38 -2.95 -4.87 2.46
CA ILE A 38 -2.10 -5.56 3.44
C ILE A 38 -2.88 -6.65 4.18
N VAL A 39 -4.12 -6.38 4.60
CA VAL A 39 -4.95 -7.40 5.27
C VAL A 39 -5.22 -8.59 4.37
N ASN A 40 -5.52 -8.35 3.08
CA ASN A 40 -5.71 -9.40 2.09
C ASN A 40 -4.44 -10.21 1.80
N ASP A 41 -3.28 -9.55 1.66
CA ASP A 41 -2.00 -10.23 1.45
C ASP A 41 -1.62 -11.12 2.64
N ILE A 42 -1.85 -10.64 3.87
CA ILE A 42 -1.63 -11.42 5.08
C ILE A 42 -2.58 -12.62 5.13
N ALA A 43 -3.86 -12.44 4.84
CA ALA A 43 -4.82 -13.55 4.84
C ALA A 43 -4.36 -14.65 3.88
N LYS A 44 -4.02 -14.29 2.64
CA LYS A 44 -3.51 -15.24 1.63
C LYS A 44 -2.24 -15.97 2.06
N LYS A 45 -1.25 -15.25 2.61
CA LYS A 45 0.03 -15.84 3.01
C LYS A 45 -0.07 -16.77 4.22
N ASN A 46 -1.13 -16.63 5.04
CA ASN A 46 -1.38 -17.51 6.18
C ASN A 46 -2.47 -18.56 5.90
N ASP A 47 -2.91 -18.69 4.64
CA ASP A 47 -4.01 -19.60 4.26
C ASP A 47 -5.29 -19.38 5.10
N LEU A 48 -5.61 -18.11 5.35
CA LEU A 48 -6.80 -17.69 6.09
C LEU A 48 -7.87 -17.21 5.12
N GLU A 49 -9.13 -17.56 5.40
CA GLU A 49 -10.26 -16.95 4.74
C GLU A 49 -10.30 -15.44 5.02
N LEU A 50 -10.77 -14.64 4.07
CA LEU A 50 -10.97 -13.21 4.25
C LEU A 50 -12.42 -12.85 3.95
N ILE A 51 -13.10 -12.29 4.94
CA ILE A 51 -14.38 -11.62 4.74
C ILE A 51 -14.13 -10.13 4.88
N ASP A 52 -14.20 -9.41 3.77
CA ASP A 52 -14.10 -7.95 3.73
C ASP A 52 -15.50 -7.32 3.76
N VAL A 53 -15.80 -6.61 4.84
CA VAL A 53 -17.08 -5.93 5.05
C VAL A 53 -16.87 -4.43 5.08
N ARG A 54 -17.48 -3.72 4.12
CA ARG A 54 -17.54 -2.25 4.08
C ARG A 54 -18.69 -1.77 4.95
N LEU A 55 -18.40 -1.35 6.18
CA LEU A 55 -19.44 -1.03 7.18
C LEU A 55 -20.27 0.21 6.84
N SER A 56 -19.72 1.13 6.07
CA SER A 56 -20.42 2.32 5.56
C SER A 56 -21.58 1.99 4.60
N GLN A 57 -21.60 0.79 4.03
CA GLN A 57 -22.59 0.34 3.05
C GLN A 57 -23.70 -0.52 3.66
N LEU A 58 -23.63 -0.82 4.96
CA LEU A 58 -24.58 -1.66 5.65
C LEU A 58 -25.53 -0.84 6.52
N ASP A 59 -26.70 -1.41 6.79
CA ASP A 59 -27.56 -1.04 7.89
C ASP A 59 -27.38 -2.01 9.07
N ALA A 60 -27.82 -1.61 10.26
CA ALA A 60 -27.67 -2.44 11.47
C ALA A 60 -28.40 -3.81 11.36
N VAL A 61 -29.47 -3.87 10.56
CA VAL A 61 -30.21 -5.12 10.29
C VAL A 61 -29.41 -6.09 9.42
N ASP A 62 -28.54 -5.59 8.54
CA ASP A 62 -27.68 -6.43 7.68
C ASP A 62 -26.59 -7.13 8.48
N LEU A 63 -26.27 -6.66 9.69
CA LEU A 63 -25.34 -7.29 10.62
C LEU A 63 -26.03 -8.24 11.59
N ARG A 64 -27.19 -7.83 12.10
CA ARG A 64 -27.95 -8.61 13.09
C ARG A 64 -28.67 -9.81 12.47
N GLY A 65 -29.04 -9.70 11.20
CA GLY A 65 -29.86 -10.69 10.51
C GLY A 65 -31.34 -10.35 10.50
N ILE A 66 -32.11 -11.19 9.83
CA ILE A 66 -33.55 -11.00 9.61
C ILE A 66 -34.32 -11.92 10.58
N PRO A 67 -35.36 -11.42 11.27
CA PRO A 67 -36.18 -12.26 12.12
C PRO A 67 -37.02 -13.24 11.28
N ALA A 68 -37.06 -14.49 11.70
CA ALA A 68 -37.99 -15.51 11.20
C ALA A 68 -38.80 -16.09 12.36
N ILE A 69 -39.94 -16.70 12.03
CA ILE A 69 -40.76 -17.41 13.01
C ILE A 69 -40.49 -18.90 12.85
N LEU A 70 -40.02 -19.53 13.92
CA LEU A 70 -39.85 -20.98 14.03
C LEU A 70 -40.52 -21.43 15.34
N ASP A 71 -41.44 -22.40 15.25
CA ASP A 71 -42.16 -22.96 16.41
C ASP A 71 -42.82 -21.90 17.32
N ASN A 72 -43.47 -20.90 16.70
CA ASN A 72 -44.06 -19.73 17.38
C ASN A 72 -43.07 -18.89 18.21
N GLN A 73 -41.77 -18.98 17.93
CA GLN A 73 -40.72 -18.15 18.50
C GLN A 73 -40.01 -17.34 17.41
N THR A 74 -39.56 -16.13 17.77
CA THR A 74 -38.71 -15.32 16.89
C THR A 74 -37.29 -15.85 16.96
N VAL A 75 -36.73 -16.26 15.82
CA VAL A 75 -35.34 -16.66 15.65
C VAL A 75 -34.63 -15.70 14.71
N TRP A 76 -33.35 -15.41 14.96
CA TRP A 76 -32.57 -14.49 14.12
C TRP A 76 -31.74 -15.25 13.09
N MET A 77 -31.98 -15.00 11.81
CA MET A 77 -31.21 -15.60 10.72
C MET A 77 -29.98 -14.75 10.43
N SER A 78 -28.80 -15.20 10.88
CA SER A 78 -27.57 -14.46 10.66
C SER A 78 -27.18 -14.39 9.17
N PRO A 79 -26.60 -13.24 8.74
CA PRO A 79 -26.19 -13.01 7.35
C PRO A 79 -25.26 -14.10 6.79
N ILE A 80 -25.39 -14.37 5.49
CA ILE A 80 -24.62 -15.43 4.83
C ILE A 80 -23.12 -15.16 4.79
N PHE A 81 -22.71 -13.89 4.79
CA PHE A 81 -21.30 -13.53 4.76
C PHE A 81 -20.60 -13.79 6.09
N LEU A 82 -21.33 -13.95 7.21
CA LEU A 82 -20.70 -14.26 8.49
C LEU A 82 -20.35 -15.74 8.57
N PRO A 83 -19.13 -16.09 9.03
CA PRO A 83 -18.67 -17.47 9.04
C PRO A 83 -19.42 -18.31 10.09
N LYS A 84 -19.86 -19.51 9.71
CA LYS A 84 -20.64 -20.40 10.59
C LYS A 84 -19.91 -21.69 10.97
N ASP A 85 -18.94 -22.12 10.17
CA ASP A 85 -18.18 -23.33 10.45
C ASP A 85 -17.21 -23.12 11.61
N GLU A 86 -17.35 -23.89 12.68
CA GLU A 86 -16.50 -23.82 13.86
C GLU A 86 -15.03 -24.19 13.57
N ASN A 87 -14.79 -24.97 12.52
CA ASN A 87 -13.44 -25.39 12.11
C ASN A 87 -12.77 -24.40 11.15
N SER A 88 -13.52 -23.44 10.60
CA SER A 88 -12.97 -22.42 9.69
C SER A 88 -12.09 -21.42 10.44
N SER A 89 -11.09 -20.90 9.74
CA SER A 89 -10.17 -19.88 10.24
C SER A 89 -10.03 -18.74 9.23
N GLY A 90 -10.11 -17.51 9.71
CA GLY A 90 -10.14 -16.37 8.81
C GLY A 90 -9.94 -15.03 9.48
N ILE A 91 -9.94 -13.98 8.67
CA ILE A 91 -9.95 -12.59 9.08
C ILE A 91 -11.30 -12.00 8.68
N LEU A 92 -12.05 -11.53 9.67
CA LEU A 92 -13.18 -10.64 9.47
C LEU A 92 -12.65 -9.21 9.44
N PHE A 93 -12.52 -8.66 8.23
CA PHE A 93 -12.03 -7.32 8.00
C PHE A 93 -13.21 -6.33 7.92
N LEU A 94 -13.26 -5.43 8.89
CA LEU A 94 -14.32 -4.44 9.08
C LEU A 94 -13.79 -3.05 8.66
N ASP A 95 -13.89 -2.73 7.38
CA ASP A 95 -13.39 -1.46 6.85
C ASP A 95 -14.42 -0.34 6.98
N GLU A 96 -13.93 0.90 6.98
CA GLU A 96 -14.71 2.12 7.12
C GLU A 96 -15.56 2.15 8.42
N LEU A 97 -15.08 1.51 9.49
CA LEU A 97 -15.81 1.38 10.77
C LEU A 97 -16.21 2.74 11.34
N ASN A 98 -15.30 3.71 11.32
CA ASN A 98 -15.57 5.05 11.83
C ASN A 98 -16.34 5.93 10.83
N SER A 99 -16.61 5.47 9.61
CA SER A 99 -17.49 6.15 8.65
C SER A 99 -18.90 5.56 8.59
N ALA A 100 -19.12 4.41 9.23
CA ALA A 100 -20.43 3.78 9.34
C ALA A 100 -21.40 4.56 10.22
N SER A 101 -22.71 4.35 10.05
CA SER A 101 -23.73 4.98 10.90
C SER A 101 -23.60 4.55 12.38
N LEU A 102 -24.10 5.37 13.30
CA LEU A 102 -24.00 5.07 14.74
C LEU A 102 -24.70 3.75 15.13
N SER A 103 -25.78 3.38 14.43
CA SER A 103 -26.48 2.11 14.66
C SER A 103 -25.65 0.90 14.22
N VAL A 104 -24.97 1.00 13.08
CA VAL A 104 -24.02 -0.02 12.60
C VAL A 104 -22.85 -0.14 13.56
N GLN A 105 -22.26 0.97 13.98
CA GLN A 105 -21.16 0.97 14.95
C GLN A 105 -21.57 0.28 16.26
N ALA A 106 -22.77 0.57 16.77
CA ALA A 106 -23.27 -0.08 17.99
C ALA A 106 -23.39 -1.60 17.84
N ALA A 107 -23.83 -2.11 16.68
CA ALA A 107 -23.88 -3.55 16.40
C ALA A 107 -22.46 -4.15 16.33
N ILE A 108 -21.52 -3.46 15.67
CA ILE A 108 -20.13 -3.89 15.59
C ILE A 108 -19.44 -3.88 16.94
N TYR A 109 -19.81 -3.00 17.88
CA TYR A 109 -19.24 -3.03 19.23
C TYR A 109 -19.47 -4.35 19.92
N GLN A 110 -20.68 -4.91 19.83
CA GLN A 110 -20.95 -6.22 20.39
C GLN A 110 -20.08 -7.30 19.73
N LEU A 111 -19.90 -7.21 18.41
CA LEU A 111 -19.07 -8.17 17.68
C LEU A 111 -17.60 -8.11 18.08
N VAL A 112 -17.04 -6.90 18.18
CA VAL A 112 -15.62 -6.70 18.51
C VAL A 112 -15.34 -7.10 19.96
N LEU A 113 -16.26 -6.81 20.88
CA LEU A 113 -16.08 -7.06 22.32
C LEU A 113 -16.38 -8.49 22.72
N ASP A 114 -17.55 -8.99 22.31
CA ASP A 114 -18.11 -10.24 22.80
C ASP A 114 -18.01 -11.37 21.76
N ARG A 115 -17.47 -11.06 20.57
CA ARG A 115 -17.49 -11.97 19.41
C ARG A 115 -18.90 -12.41 19.06
N LYS A 116 -19.89 -11.55 19.29
CA LYS A 116 -21.31 -11.86 19.13
C LYS A 116 -22.09 -10.72 18.47
N ILE A 117 -23.11 -11.08 17.69
CA ILE A 117 -24.16 -10.14 17.28
C ILE A 117 -25.49 -10.85 17.46
N GLY A 118 -26.31 -10.37 18.40
CA GLY A 118 -27.53 -11.08 18.78
C GLY A 118 -27.23 -12.51 19.24
N GLU A 119 -27.75 -13.50 18.51
CA GLU A 119 -27.54 -14.94 18.78
C GLU A 119 -26.32 -15.53 18.08
N TYR A 120 -25.79 -14.83 17.07
CA TYR A 120 -24.61 -15.28 16.33
C TYR A 120 -23.34 -15.14 17.18
N SER A 121 -22.46 -16.14 17.12
CA SER A 121 -21.13 -16.13 17.72
C SER A 121 -20.06 -16.38 16.65
N LEU A 122 -19.04 -15.52 16.60
CA LEU A 122 -17.94 -15.63 15.65
C LEU A 122 -17.06 -16.84 16.00
N PRO A 123 -16.77 -17.77 15.07
CA PRO A 123 -15.98 -18.97 15.35
C PRO A 123 -14.59 -18.63 15.90
N LYS A 124 -14.04 -19.47 16.78
CA LYS A 124 -12.86 -19.13 17.60
C LYS A 124 -11.61 -18.77 16.78
N ASN A 125 -11.42 -19.41 15.63
CA ASN A 125 -10.24 -19.21 14.80
C ASN A 125 -10.33 -17.99 13.87
N TRP A 126 -11.38 -17.16 14.03
CA TRP A 126 -11.53 -15.91 13.27
C TRP A 126 -10.98 -14.70 14.00
N LYS A 127 -10.20 -13.88 13.30
CA LYS A 127 -9.59 -12.65 13.82
C LYS A 127 -10.35 -11.43 13.31
N ILE A 128 -10.49 -10.41 14.16
CA ILE A 128 -11.18 -9.18 13.81
C ILE A 128 -10.15 -8.09 13.55
N VAL A 129 -10.15 -7.56 12.34
CA VAL A 129 -9.33 -6.40 11.96
C VAL A 129 -10.27 -5.31 11.49
N CYS A 130 -10.21 -4.14 12.13
CA CYS A 130 -10.97 -2.97 11.77
C CYS A 130 -10.07 -1.96 11.06
N ALA A 131 -10.64 -1.18 10.14
CA ALA A 131 -9.95 -0.06 9.53
C ALA A 131 -10.86 1.17 9.45
N GLY A 132 -10.23 2.33 9.40
CA GLY A 132 -10.92 3.60 9.27
C GLY A 132 -10.01 4.72 8.81
N ASN A 133 -10.63 5.82 8.39
CA ASN A 133 -9.92 7.03 7.98
C ASN A 133 -9.45 7.82 9.21
N LYS A 134 -8.46 8.71 9.05
CA LYS A 134 -8.06 9.56 10.18
C LYS A 134 -9.22 10.53 10.49
N ILE A 135 -9.40 10.90 11.75
CA ILE A 135 -10.44 11.86 12.16
C ILE A 135 -10.26 13.23 11.46
N ASN A 136 -9.01 13.59 11.16
CA ASN A 136 -8.70 14.83 10.44
C ASN A 136 -8.89 14.72 8.92
N ASP A 137 -9.08 13.51 8.37
CA ASP A 137 -9.44 13.37 6.97
C ASP A 137 -10.88 13.86 6.83
N LYS A 138 -11.14 14.79 5.90
CA LYS A 138 -12.40 15.56 5.72
C LYS A 138 -13.62 14.70 5.27
N GLY A 139 -13.60 13.40 5.53
CA GLY A 139 -14.72 12.49 5.33
C GLY A 139 -15.66 12.45 6.53
N ILE A 140 -16.79 11.76 6.37
CA ILE A 140 -17.70 11.46 7.48
C ILE A 140 -16.97 10.47 8.40
N VAL A 141 -16.45 10.97 9.52
CA VAL A 141 -15.75 10.18 10.53
C VAL A 141 -16.35 10.47 11.90
N PHE A 142 -16.86 9.43 12.55
CA PHE A 142 -17.34 9.45 13.92
C PHE A 142 -16.22 9.05 14.89
N LYS A 143 -16.18 9.73 16.04
CA LYS A 143 -15.24 9.36 17.10
C LYS A 143 -15.65 8.03 17.72
N LEU A 144 -14.71 7.10 17.80
CA LEU A 144 -14.91 5.83 18.50
C LEU A 144 -15.14 6.09 20.01
N PRO A 145 -16.16 5.48 20.63
CA PRO A 145 -16.39 5.55 22.06
C PRO A 145 -15.21 4.99 22.86
N SER A 146 -14.96 5.58 24.03
CA SER A 146 -13.83 5.18 24.89
C SER A 146 -13.79 3.69 25.27
N PRO A 147 -14.92 2.97 25.48
CA PRO A 147 -14.85 1.54 25.80
C PRO A 147 -14.28 0.71 24.66
N LEU A 148 -14.55 1.10 23.41
CA LEU A 148 -14.05 0.41 22.24
C LEU A 148 -12.56 0.69 22.03
N VAL A 149 -12.16 1.95 22.25
CA VAL A 149 -10.75 2.37 22.13
C VAL A 149 -9.85 1.58 23.08
N ASN A 150 -10.30 1.30 24.31
CA ASN A 150 -9.50 0.56 25.29
C ASN A 150 -9.55 -0.97 25.13
N ARG A 151 -10.15 -1.47 24.05
CA ARG A 151 -10.33 -2.91 23.77
C ARG A 151 -9.73 -3.33 22.44
N MET A 152 -9.06 -2.40 21.75
CA MET A 152 -8.37 -2.65 20.50
C MET A 152 -6.93 -2.17 20.58
N VAL A 153 -6.06 -2.79 19.79
CA VAL A 153 -4.76 -2.20 19.46
C VAL A 153 -4.96 -1.22 18.33
N HIS A 154 -4.55 0.04 18.52
CA HIS A 154 -4.65 1.08 17.51
C HIS A 154 -3.31 1.30 16.82
N LEU A 155 -3.27 1.05 15.50
CA LEU A 155 -2.10 1.28 14.66
C LEU A 155 -2.37 2.46 13.73
N LEU A 156 -1.43 3.40 13.66
CA LEU A 156 -1.50 4.53 12.74
C LEU A 156 -0.64 4.23 11.50
N LEU A 157 -1.27 4.03 10.36
CA LEU A 157 -0.62 3.76 9.08
C LEU A 157 -0.44 5.06 8.29
N GLU A 158 0.75 5.23 7.73
CA GLU A 158 1.09 6.28 6.77
C GLU A 158 1.82 5.70 5.57
N ALA A 159 1.66 6.34 4.41
CA ALA A 159 2.39 5.95 3.22
C ALA A 159 3.87 6.35 3.38
N LYS A 160 4.77 5.38 3.22
CA LYS A 160 6.22 5.60 3.17
C LYS A 160 6.73 5.23 1.79
N TYR A 161 7.62 6.06 1.23
CA TYR A 161 8.14 5.85 -0.11
C TYR A 161 8.91 4.54 -0.24
N ASP A 162 9.82 4.21 0.69
CA ASP A 162 10.60 2.97 0.61
C ASP A 162 9.72 1.72 0.61
N ASP A 163 8.66 1.71 1.43
CA ASP A 163 7.68 0.63 1.46
C ASP A 163 6.91 0.53 0.13
N PHE A 164 6.47 1.67 -0.42
CA PHE A 164 5.79 1.72 -1.71
C PHE A 164 6.71 1.30 -2.86
N LYS A 165 7.97 1.74 -2.86
CA LYS A 165 8.96 1.44 -3.89
C LYS A 165 9.18 -0.06 -4.02
N ASN A 166 9.39 -0.76 -2.91
CA ASN A 166 9.59 -2.22 -2.94
C ASN A 166 8.37 -2.94 -3.53
N TRP A 167 7.17 -2.56 -3.09
CA TRP A 167 5.93 -3.09 -3.65
C TRP A 167 5.78 -2.76 -5.15
N ALA A 168 6.11 -1.53 -5.53
CA ALA A 168 5.96 -1.00 -6.88
C ALA A 168 6.92 -1.70 -7.87
N ILE A 169 8.16 -1.98 -7.48
CA ILE A 169 9.11 -2.77 -8.26
C ILE A 169 8.56 -4.17 -8.54
N LEU A 170 8.11 -4.88 -7.49
CA LEU A 170 7.57 -6.24 -7.59
C LEU A 170 6.28 -6.33 -8.43
N ASN A 171 5.49 -5.25 -8.47
CA ASN A 171 4.24 -5.18 -9.23
C ASN A 171 4.41 -4.47 -10.59
N GLY A 172 5.65 -4.17 -10.98
CA GLY A 172 5.99 -3.55 -12.26
C GLY A 172 5.33 -2.20 -12.47
N ILE A 173 5.27 -1.34 -11.46
CA ILE A 173 4.84 0.06 -11.63
C ILE A 173 5.81 0.77 -12.58
N HIS A 174 5.26 1.59 -13.47
CA HIS A 174 5.97 2.27 -14.54
C HIS A 174 7.14 3.12 -13.99
N SER A 175 8.32 3.06 -14.60
CA SER A 175 9.55 3.72 -14.11
C SER A 175 9.38 5.22 -13.89
N TYR A 176 8.62 5.89 -14.76
CA TYR A 176 8.26 7.31 -14.60
C TYR A 176 7.77 7.66 -13.20
N ILE A 177 6.92 6.82 -12.62
CA ILE A 177 6.36 7.02 -11.28
C ILE A 177 7.39 6.71 -10.21
N LEU A 178 8.13 5.60 -10.35
CA LEU A 178 9.18 5.23 -9.41
C LEU A 178 10.27 6.31 -9.32
N GLY A 179 10.72 6.82 -10.46
CA GLY A 179 11.75 7.86 -10.55
C GLY A 179 11.24 9.18 -10.02
N PHE A 180 10.00 9.57 -10.36
CA PHE A 180 9.43 10.81 -9.86
C PHE A 180 9.26 10.79 -8.35
N LEU A 181 8.69 9.72 -7.80
CA LEU A 181 8.47 9.59 -6.36
C LEU A 181 9.77 9.33 -5.59
N GLY A 182 10.83 8.84 -6.24
CA GLY A 182 12.17 8.82 -5.65
C GLY A 182 12.74 10.22 -5.48
N PHE A 183 12.51 11.09 -6.46
CA PHE A 183 12.91 12.49 -6.40
C PHE A 183 11.99 13.35 -5.51
N ARG A 184 10.69 13.04 -5.47
CA ARG A 184 9.63 13.74 -4.71
C ARG A 184 8.79 12.78 -3.87
N PRO A 185 9.38 12.14 -2.85
CA PRO A 185 8.68 11.17 -2.01
C PRO A 185 7.54 11.79 -1.19
N ASP A 186 7.61 13.10 -0.94
CA ASP A 186 6.55 13.89 -0.30
C ASP A 186 5.23 13.88 -1.10
N LEU A 187 5.29 13.61 -2.40
CA LEU A 187 4.12 13.53 -3.28
C LEU A 187 3.55 12.10 -3.40
N LEU A 188 4.04 11.12 -2.63
CA LEU A 188 3.40 9.80 -2.58
C LEU A 188 1.98 9.87 -2.02
N SER A 189 1.78 10.70 -0.99
CA SER A 189 0.50 10.89 -0.33
C SER A 189 0.33 12.35 0.07
N SER A 190 -0.80 12.95 -0.31
CA SER A 190 -1.15 14.31 0.07
C SER A 190 -2.41 14.34 0.94
N GLU A 191 -2.69 15.47 1.58
CA GLU A 191 -3.98 15.68 2.25
C GLU A 191 -5.14 15.69 1.24
N VAL A 192 -6.33 15.41 1.74
CA VAL A 192 -7.56 15.48 0.93
C VAL A 192 -7.84 16.94 0.57
N PRO A 193 -8.08 17.26 -0.72
CA PRO A 193 -8.41 18.60 -1.19
C PRO A 193 -9.60 19.21 -0.44
N ASN A 194 -9.67 20.53 -0.40
CA ASN A 194 -10.83 21.22 0.15
C ASN A 194 -12.05 21.05 -0.75
N SER A 195 -13.26 21.06 -0.17
CA SER A 195 -14.52 20.91 -0.91
C SER A 195 -14.80 22.02 -1.94
N THR A 196 -14.00 23.09 -1.92
CA THR A 196 -14.07 24.22 -2.87
C THR A 196 -13.18 24.03 -4.09
N GLU A 197 -12.30 23.03 -4.11
CA GLU A 197 -11.44 22.75 -5.25
C GLU A 197 -12.22 22.05 -6.37
N ILE A 198 -12.05 22.52 -7.61
CA ILE A 198 -12.76 21.97 -8.79
C ILE A 198 -12.26 20.57 -9.13
N ASN A 199 -10.96 20.31 -8.94
CA ASN A 199 -10.37 19.00 -9.15
C ASN A 199 -10.23 18.28 -7.80
N PRO A 200 -11.00 17.21 -7.53
CA PRO A 200 -10.94 16.49 -6.26
C PRO A 200 -9.82 15.44 -6.22
N ALA A 201 -9.01 15.30 -7.28
CA ALA A 201 -7.93 14.32 -7.34
C ALA A 201 -6.75 14.73 -6.45
N PHE A 202 -6.10 13.74 -5.84
CA PHE A 202 -4.99 13.94 -4.91
C PHE A 202 -4.06 12.73 -4.88
N CYS A 203 -2.87 12.91 -4.33
CA CYS A 203 -1.82 11.90 -4.31
C CYS A 203 -2.12 10.83 -3.27
N THR A 204 -2.08 9.57 -3.70
CA THR A 204 -2.08 8.38 -2.85
C THR A 204 -1.33 7.25 -3.58
N PRO A 205 -0.80 6.23 -2.88
CA PRO A 205 -0.27 5.03 -3.52
C PRO A 205 -1.23 4.42 -4.55
N ARG A 206 -2.55 4.43 -4.27
CA ARG A 206 -3.60 3.99 -5.20
C ARG A 206 -3.65 4.85 -6.46
N ALA A 207 -3.65 6.18 -6.33
CA ALA A 207 -3.71 7.09 -7.47
C ALA A 207 -2.48 6.93 -8.39
N TRP A 208 -1.29 6.79 -7.82
CA TRP A 208 -0.07 6.50 -8.56
C TRP A 208 -0.13 5.14 -9.28
N SER A 209 -0.66 4.10 -8.62
CA SER A 209 -0.88 2.80 -9.27
C SER A 209 -1.87 2.87 -10.44
N MET A 210 -2.96 3.65 -10.31
CA MET A 210 -3.89 3.91 -11.41
C MET A 210 -3.18 4.62 -12.58
N LEU A 211 -2.40 5.66 -12.30
CA LEU A 211 -1.63 6.37 -13.32
C LEU A 211 -0.61 5.44 -14.00
N SER A 212 0.00 4.52 -13.27
CA SER A 212 0.89 3.51 -13.87
C SER A 212 0.19 2.66 -14.91
N THR A 213 -1.08 2.31 -14.68
CA THR A 213 -1.86 1.50 -15.62
C THR A 213 -2.15 2.30 -16.90
N ILE A 214 -2.41 3.60 -16.76
CA ILE A 214 -2.62 4.52 -17.88
C ILE A 214 -1.33 4.66 -18.70
N LEU A 215 -0.19 4.91 -18.05
CA LEU A 215 1.11 5.09 -18.70
C LEU A 215 1.57 3.86 -19.50
N LYS A 216 1.21 2.66 -19.04
CA LYS A 216 1.50 1.41 -19.77
C LYS A 216 0.72 1.29 -21.08
N ASN A 217 -0.41 1.98 -21.21
CA ASN A 217 -1.23 1.99 -22.43
C ASN A 217 -0.89 3.18 -23.34
N GLU A 218 -0.48 4.31 -22.77
CA GLU A 218 -0.07 5.53 -23.48
C GLU A 218 1.01 6.25 -22.67
N SER A 219 2.23 6.28 -23.19
CA SER A 219 3.40 6.86 -22.52
C SER A 219 3.63 8.33 -22.85
N ASP A 220 3.01 8.87 -23.90
CA ASP A 220 3.12 10.29 -24.24
C ASP A 220 2.30 11.15 -23.26
N VAL A 221 2.99 11.68 -22.26
CA VAL A 221 2.40 12.53 -21.21
C VAL A 221 1.75 13.80 -21.74
N SER A 222 2.13 14.27 -22.94
CA SER A 222 1.50 15.44 -23.55
C SER A 222 0.06 15.15 -23.98
N VAL A 223 -0.18 13.94 -24.49
CA VAL A 223 -1.50 13.46 -24.93
C VAL A 223 -2.42 13.19 -23.74
N ILE A 224 -1.89 12.62 -22.66
CA ILE A 224 -2.68 12.22 -21.49
C ILE A 224 -2.65 13.24 -20.34
N SER A 225 -2.13 14.45 -20.55
CA SER A 225 -2.00 15.44 -19.47
C SER A 225 -3.29 15.71 -18.68
N PRO A 226 -4.51 15.81 -19.28
CA PRO A 226 -5.76 15.93 -18.52
C PRO A 226 -6.04 14.73 -17.61
N ILE A 227 -5.66 13.53 -18.03
CA ILE A 227 -5.81 12.29 -17.25
C ILE A 227 -4.85 12.30 -16.06
N ILE A 228 -3.60 12.76 -16.25
CA ILE A 228 -2.63 12.92 -15.16
C ILE A 228 -3.18 13.88 -14.11
N TYR A 229 -3.66 15.06 -14.53
CA TYR A 229 -4.31 16.03 -13.64
C TYR A 229 -5.50 15.42 -12.87
N GLY A 230 -6.34 14.66 -13.56
CA GLY A 230 -7.50 13.99 -12.97
C GLY A 230 -7.18 12.79 -12.08
N THR A 231 -5.92 12.33 -12.05
CA THR A 231 -5.51 11.17 -11.26
C THR A 231 -4.80 11.58 -9.97
N VAL A 232 -3.80 12.47 -10.07
CA VAL A 232 -2.93 12.83 -8.92
C VAL A 232 -3.11 14.26 -8.41
N GLY A 233 -3.98 15.04 -9.05
CA GLY A 233 -4.22 16.44 -8.71
C GLY A 233 -3.33 17.42 -9.49
N TYR A 234 -3.68 18.71 -9.45
CA TYR A 234 -3.09 19.71 -10.34
C TYR A 234 -1.60 19.97 -10.09
N ALA A 235 -1.23 20.25 -8.83
CA ALA A 235 0.14 20.58 -8.48
C ALA A 235 1.12 19.43 -8.75
N ALA A 236 0.80 18.23 -8.25
CA ALA A 236 1.65 17.05 -8.45
C ALA A 236 1.77 16.66 -9.93
N ALA A 237 0.70 16.81 -10.72
CA ALA A 237 0.74 16.53 -12.15
C ALA A 237 1.66 17.48 -12.93
N ILE A 238 1.69 18.79 -12.62
CA ILE A 238 2.64 19.72 -13.25
C ILE A 238 4.07 19.26 -13.02
N GLU A 239 4.39 18.94 -11.78
CA GLU A 239 5.74 18.53 -11.40
C GLU A 239 6.10 17.18 -12.03
N PHE A 240 5.17 16.22 -12.05
CA PHE A 240 5.34 14.93 -12.70
C PHE A 240 5.61 15.09 -14.19
N ILE A 241 4.77 15.83 -14.92
CA ILE A 241 4.94 16.08 -16.37
C ILE A 241 6.27 16.78 -16.65
N SER A 242 6.67 17.72 -15.80
CA SER A 242 7.97 18.39 -15.91
C SER A 242 9.13 17.42 -15.69
N PHE A 243 9.02 16.52 -14.70
CA PHE A 243 10.03 15.51 -14.41
C PHE A 243 10.19 14.50 -15.55
N ILE A 244 9.12 14.11 -16.25
CA ILE A 244 9.21 13.14 -17.35
C ILE A 244 10.11 13.63 -18.49
N LYS A 245 10.22 14.94 -18.72
CA LYS A 245 11.15 15.51 -19.72
C LYS A 245 12.61 15.18 -19.43
N VAL A 246 12.96 14.86 -18.18
CA VAL A 246 14.30 14.41 -17.80
C VAL A 246 14.65 13.07 -18.46
N TYR A 247 13.67 12.24 -18.80
CA TYR A 247 13.93 10.96 -19.49
C TYR A 247 14.51 11.15 -20.89
N GLU A 248 14.26 12.30 -21.54
CA GLU A 248 14.82 12.64 -22.85
C GLU A 248 16.34 12.91 -22.80
N THR A 249 16.89 13.17 -21.61
CA THR A 249 18.32 13.46 -21.41
C THR A 249 19.11 12.25 -20.91
N LEU A 250 18.44 11.13 -20.65
CA LEU A 250 19.09 9.93 -20.14
C LEU A 250 19.98 9.28 -21.21
N PRO A 251 21.11 8.66 -20.81
CA PRO A 251 21.83 7.74 -21.68
C PRO A 251 20.93 6.58 -22.11
N ASN A 252 21.30 5.93 -23.20
CA ASN A 252 20.59 4.77 -23.71
C ASN A 252 20.63 3.63 -22.67
N ILE A 253 19.47 3.27 -22.14
CA ILE A 253 19.36 2.22 -21.12
C ILE A 253 19.79 0.86 -21.67
N ASP A 254 19.56 0.58 -22.96
CA ASP A 254 19.95 -0.69 -23.55
C ASP A 254 21.49 -0.82 -23.60
N GLU A 255 22.22 0.26 -23.86
CA GLU A 255 23.70 0.28 -23.80
C GLU A 255 24.23 0.06 -22.38
N ILE A 256 23.48 0.45 -21.34
CA ILE A 256 23.84 0.16 -19.95
C ILE A 256 23.68 -1.34 -19.68
N LEU A 257 22.56 -1.92 -20.10
CA LEU A 257 22.25 -3.34 -19.93
C LEU A 257 23.20 -4.24 -20.75
N GLU A 258 23.74 -3.72 -21.85
CA GLU A 258 24.75 -4.38 -22.70
C GLU A 258 26.20 -4.12 -22.25
N GLY A 259 26.42 -3.22 -21.29
CA GLY A 259 27.74 -2.92 -20.72
C GLY A 259 28.62 -1.98 -21.56
N THR A 260 28.04 -1.28 -22.55
CA THR A 260 28.76 -0.38 -23.46
C THR A 260 28.62 1.10 -23.10
N CYS A 261 27.77 1.45 -22.12
CA CYS A 261 27.54 2.83 -21.73
C CYS A 261 28.62 3.39 -20.78
N GLU A 262 29.16 4.55 -21.14
CA GLU A 262 30.12 5.33 -20.33
C GLU A 262 29.52 6.63 -19.78
N VAL A 263 28.35 7.04 -20.26
CA VAL A 263 27.73 8.33 -19.91
C VAL A 263 26.96 8.21 -18.61
N VAL A 264 27.34 9.01 -17.61
CA VAL A 264 26.64 9.11 -16.33
C VAL A 264 25.99 10.49 -16.20
N PRO A 265 24.67 10.58 -15.94
CA PRO A 265 24.02 11.85 -15.63
C PRO A 265 24.52 12.44 -14.31
N ASN A 266 24.62 13.77 -14.24
CA ASN A 266 25.06 14.47 -13.02
C ASN A 266 23.91 15.03 -12.18
N GLU A 267 22.74 15.24 -12.78
CA GLU A 267 21.58 15.83 -12.11
C GLU A 267 20.85 14.77 -11.26
N PRO A 268 20.49 15.06 -9.99
CA PRO A 268 19.79 14.10 -9.13
C PRO A 268 18.48 13.55 -9.73
N SER A 269 17.70 14.39 -10.38
CA SER A 269 16.45 13.97 -11.05
C SER A 269 16.71 12.96 -12.16
N ALA A 270 17.79 13.15 -12.93
CA ALA A 270 18.21 12.22 -13.98
C ALA A 270 18.73 10.91 -13.40
N LEU A 271 19.41 10.93 -12.24
CA LEU A 271 19.87 9.72 -11.57
C LEU A 271 18.70 8.87 -11.04
N TYR A 272 17.66 9.47 -10.45
CA TYR A 272 16.44 8.74 -10.06
C TYR A 272 15.69 8.14 -11.25
N ALA A 273 15.55 8.92 -12.33
CA ALA A 273 14.93 8.47 -13.58
C ALA A 273 15.72 7.31 -14.20
N LEU A 274 17.05 7.43 -14.26
CA LEU A 274 17.96 6.41 -14.75
C LEU A 274 17.81 5.10 -13.98
N CYS A 275 17.90 5.14 -12.65
CA CYS A 275 17.81 3.94 -11.82
C CYS A 275 16.46 3.25 -12.05
N SER A 276 15.37 4.02 -12.08
CA SER A 276 14.03 3.47 -12.31
C SER A 276 13.86 2.85 -13.70
N ALA A 277 14.44 3.47 -14.74
CA ALA A 277 14.41 2.95 -16.10
C ALA A 277 15.23 1.65 -16.27
N VAL A 278 16.41 1.59 -15.64
CA VAL A 278 17.24 0.37 -15.60
C VAL A 278 16.48 -0.75 -14.90
N ILE A 279 15.88 -0.48 -13.74
CA ILE A 279 15.07 -1.47 -13.02
C ILE A 279 13.88 -1.94 -13.86
N GLU A 280 13.15 -1.07 -14.55
CA GLU A 280 12.02 -1.49 -15.38
C GLU A 280 12.47 -2.38 -16.56
N LYS A 281 13.52 -1.99 -17.28
CA LYS A 281 14.02 -2.72 -18.46
C LYS A 281 14.81 -3.99 -18.15
N TYR A 282 15.33 -4.15 -16.92
CA TYR A 282 16.06 -5.34 -16.49
C TYR A 282 15.26 -6.63 -16.71
N LYS A 283 15.94 -7.68 -17.23
CA LYS A 283 15.34 -8.98 -17.60
C LYS A 283 15.97 -10.18 -16.90
N ASP A 284 17.29 -10.22 -16.74
CA ASP A 284 18.00 -11.41 -16.27
C ASP A 284 19.38 -11.12 -15.68
N CYS A 285 19.93 -12.12 -14.98
CA CYS A 285 21.22 -12.05 -14.29
C CYS A 285 22.42 -11.67 -15.20
N ASN A 286 22.40 -11.91 -16.52
CA ASN A 286 23.51 -11.48 -17.38
C ASN A 286 23.58 -9.95 -17.45
N GLN A 287 22.42 -9.30 -17.47
CA GLN A 287 22.35 -7.83 -17.40
C GLN A 287 22.78 -7.31 -16.03
N ALA A 288 22.61 -8.09 -14.96
CA ALA A 288 23.01 -7.68 -13.61
C ALA A 288 24.52 -7.45 -13.50
N VAL A 289 25.34 -8.29 -14.15
CA VAL A 289 26.80 -8.13 -14.25
C VAL A 289 27.17 -6.74 -14.80
N ASN A 290 26.52 -6.33 -15.90
CA ASN A 290 26.74 -5.04 -16.52
C ASN A 290 26.25 -3.88 -15.64
N ILE A 291 25.12 -4.07 -14.96
CA ILE A 291 24.59 -3.09 -13.99
C ILE A 291 25.54 -2.92 -12.80
N PHE A 292 26.14 -4.00 -12.26
CA PHE A 292 27.15 -3.88 -11.20
C PHE A 292 28.33 -3.04 -11.67
N ALA A 293 28.86 -3.29 -12.87
CA ALA A 293 29.95 -2.51 -13.43
C ALA A 293 29.57 -1.02 -13.64
N TYR A 294 28.39 -0.75 -14.18
CA TYR A 294 27.90 0.60 -14.40
C TYR A 294 27.61 1.34 -13.08
N SER A 295 27.04 0.67 -12.09
CA SER A 295 26.74 1.26 -10.78
C SER A 295 27.98 1.80 -10.08
N LYS A 296 29.17 1.19 -10.31
CA LYS A 296 30.45 1.67 -9.77
C LYS A 296 30.84 3.06 -10.27
N LYS A 297 30.24 3.55 -11.37
CA LYS A 297 30.43 4.88 -11.96
C LYS A 297 29.43 5.92 -11.41
N LEU A 298 28.35 5.49 -10.76
CA LEU A 298 27.34 6.38 -10.17
C LEU A 298 27.83 6.99 -8.85
N PRO A 299 27.26 8.13 -8.41
CA PRO A 299 27.42 8.56 -7.03
C PRO A 299 26.99 7.47 -6.05
N VAL A 300 27.69 7.36 -4.92
CA VAL A 300 27.58 6.23 -3.98
C VAL A 300 26.12 5.93 -3.59
N GLU A 301 25.34 6.95 -3.26
CA GLU A 301 23.93 6.80 -2.86
C GLU A 301 23.08 6.14 -3.96
N PHE A 302 23.29 6.52 -5.23
CA PHE A 302 22.56 5.95 -6.37
C PHE A 302 23.07 4.58 -6.78
N ALA A 303 24.37 4.33 -6.62
CA ALA A 303 24.93 2.98 -6.78
C ALA A 303 24.25 2.01 -5.80
N VAL A 304 24.20 2.39 -4.52
CA VAL A 304 23.58 1.56 -3.47
C VAL A 304 22.08 1.43 -3.69
N MET A 305 21.38 2.51 -4.03
CA MET A 305 19.95 2.48 -4.32
C MET A 305 19.64 1.55 -5.50
N LEU A 306 20.35 1.67 -6.62
CA LEU A 306 20.12 0.86 -7.81
C LEU A 306 20.29 -0.63 -7.51
N ILE A 307 21.35 -1.01 -6.79
CA ILE A 307 21.57 -2.42 -6.46
C ILE A 307 20.55 -2.92 -5.44
N LYS A 308 20.19 -2.14 -4.41
CA LYS A 308 19.11 -2.51 -3.48
C LYS A 308 17.79 -2.74 -4.21
N ASP A 309 17.43 -1.85 -5.15
CA ASP A 309 16.21 -1.96 -5.95
C ASP A 309 16.27 -3.17 -6.91
N LEU A 310 17.46 -3.49 -7.44
CA LEU A 310 17.66 -4.66 -8.29
C LEU A 310 17.51 -5.96 -7.50
N ILE A 311 18.02 -6.04 -6.26
CA ILE A 311 17.83 -7.19 -5.36
C ILE A 311 16.34 -7.41 -5.05
N VAL A 312 15.56 -6.33 -4.88
CA VAL A 312 14.10 -6.45 -4.70
C VAL A 312 13.46 -7.07 -5.94
N LYS A 313 13.93 -6.73 -7.15
CA LYS A 313 13.39 -7.27 -8.41
C LYS A 313 13.83 -8.71 -8.68
N ASP A 314 15.09 -9.02 -8.41
CA ASP A 314 15.70 -10.33 -8.63
C ASP A 314 16.73 -10.62 -7.52
N GLU A 315 16.36 -11.49 -6.59
CA GLU A 315 17.20 -11.87 -5.45
C GLU A 315 18.39 -12.74 -5.90
N GLU A 316 18.30 -13.43 -7.04
CA GLU A 316 19.34 -14.36 -7.53
C GLU A 316 20.66 -13.65 -7.85
N ILE A 317 20.61 -12.35 -8.15
CA ILE A 317 21.81 -11.55 -8.42
C ILE A 317 22.79 -11.51 -7.24
N THR A 318 22.30 -11.75 -6.02
CA THR A 318 23.13 -11.80 -4.81
C THR A 318 24.06 -13.01 -4.76
N THR A 319 23.85 -13.98 -5.66
CA THR A 319 24.69 -15.19 -5.78
C THR A 319 25.84 -15.02 -6.80
N LEU A 320 25.89 -13.89 -7.51
CA LEU A 320 26.90 -13.59 -8.51
C LEU A 320 28.20 -13.12 -7.84
N GLY A 321 29.37 -13.51 -8.39
CA GLY A 321 30.66 -13.08 -7.84
C GLY A 321 30.88 -11.56 -7.91
N GLU A 322 30.25 -10.90 -8.89
CA GLU A 322 30.24 -9.45 -9.01
C GLU A 322 29.52 -8.75 -7.86
N PHE A 323 28.55 -9.42 -7.23
CA PHE A 323 27.89 -8.89 -6.04
C PHE A 323 28.83 -8.89 -4.83
N ASP A 324 29.65 -9.94 -4.65
CA ASP A 324 30.64 -10.01 -3.58
C ASP A 324 31.66 -8.86 -3.70
N GLU A 325 32.23 -8.67 -4.92
CA GLU A 325 33.13 -7.54 -5.20
C GLU A 325 32.47 -6.18 -4.98
N TRP A 326 31.18 -6.08 -5.31
CA TRP A 326 30.43 -4.85 -5.13
C TRP A 326 30.19 -4.58 -3.63
N ILE A 327 29.81 -5.59 -2.85
CA ILE A 327 29.62 -5.46 -1.40
C ILE A 327 30.91 -5.05 -0.70
N GLU A 328 32.07 -5.61 -1.06
CA GLU A 328 33.36 -5.25 -0.45
C GLU A 328 33.64 -3.74 -0.54
N LYS A 329 33.18 -3.09 -1.61
CA LYS A 329 33.35 -1.64 -1.82
C LYS A 329 32.30 -0.80 -1.11
N TYR A 330 31.06 -1.30 -0.98
CA TYR A 330 29.91 -0.51 -0.55
C TYR A 330 29.29 -0.93 0.80
N ALA A 331 29.84 -1.93 1.49
CA ALA A 331 29.29 -2.49 2.73
C ALA A 331 28.97 -1.44 3.80
N ASP A 332 29.86 -0.45 3.98
CA ASP A 332 29.70 0.62 4.99
C ASP A 332 28.49 1.52 4.72
N TYR A 333 27.92 1.51 3.51
CA TYR A 333 26.78 2.34 3.09
C TYR A 333 25.45 1.59 3.06
N ILE A 334 25.45 0.28 3.36
CA ILE A 334 24.23 -0.56 3.27
C ILE A 334 23.42 -0.54 4.58
N ILE A 335 24.01 -0.08 5.68
CA ILE A 335 23.51 -0.09 7.07
C ILE A 335 22.11 0.51 7.23
#